data_AF-A0A811LLS8-F1
#
_entry.id   AF-A0A811LLS8-F1
#
_cell.length_a   1.000
_cell.length_b   1.000
_cell.length_c   1.000
_cell.angle_alpha   90.00
_cell.angle_beta   90.00
_cell.angle_gamma   90.00
#
_symmetry.space_group_name_H-M   'P 1'
#
loop_
_entity.id
_entity.type
_entity.pdbx_description
1 polymer ?
#
loop_
_entity_poly.entity_id
_entity_poly.type
_entity_poly.pdbx_seq_one_letter_code
_entity_poly.pdbx_strand_id
1 'polypeptide(L)'
;MSLQLVRYKTVKPIEPRFSRTGAYQGVDRLILKPSTPAYIPNYYDSQKFINTRAIVAVLSFTIMMAYFGYFREPNDIDLILNSEPHVLAGNLERKLLKEQIEQAKRAGKPTDLLEAQLSYVDVKEAAIKATYDKKK
;
A
#
# COMPACT_ATOMS: atom_id res chain seq x y z
N MET A 1 -6.13 90.96 9.35
CA MET A 1 -6.84 89.68 9.19
C MET A 1 -6.02 88.59 9.89
N SER A 2 -6.48 88.13 11.06
CA SER A 2 -5.80 87.08 11.84
C SER A 2 -6.45 85.72 11.56
N LEU A 3 -5.71 84.81 10.94
CA LEU A 3 -6.15 83.43 10.73
C LEU A 3 -6.03 82.66 12.06
N GLN A 4 -7.16 82.28 12.66
CA GLN A 4 -7.18 81.36 13.78
C GLN A 4 -6.94 79.93 13.27
N LEU A 5 -5.86 79.29 13.71
CA LEU A 5 -5.59 77.87 13.46
C LEU A 5 -6.52 77.03 14.33
N VAL A 6 -7.52 76.42 13.72
CA VAL A 6 -8.39 75.43 14.37
C VAL A 6 -7.60 74.13 14.57
N ARG A 7 -7.27 73.81 15.83
CA ARG A 7 -6.63 72.55 16.22
C ARG A 7 -7.68 71.45 16.27
N TYR A 8 -7.66 70.51 15.31
CA TYR A 8 -8.49 69.31 15.38
C TYR A 8 -7.92 68.35 16.45
N LYS A 9 -8.76 67.88 17.37
CA LYS A 9 -8.41 66.78 18.27
C LYS A 9 -8.51 65.48 17.48
N THR A 10 -7.38 64.81 17.27
CA THR A 10 -7.34 63.43 16.75
C THR A 10 -7.96 62.49 17.78
N VAL A 11 -9.19 62.05 17.53
CA VAL A 11 -9.86 60.99 18.30
C VAL A 11 -9.20 59.68 17.92
N LYS A 12 -8.56 59.01 18.88
CA LYS A 12 -8.02 57.66 18.64
C LYS A 12 -9.19 56.69 18.45
N PRO A 13 -9.16 55.82 17.42
CA PRO A 13 -10.23 54.84 17.22
C PRO A 13 -10.31 53.91 18.43
N ILE A 14 -11.53 53.65 18.90
CA ILE A 14 -11.79 52.76 20.03
C ILE A 14 -11.51 51.33 19.54
N GLU A 15 -10.44 50.73 20.04
CA GLU A 15 -10.15 49.32 19.73
C GLU A 15 -11.27 48.42 20.30
N PRO A 16 -11.80 47.49 19.49
CA PRO A 16 -12.85 46.57 19.93
C PRO A 16 -12.32 45.66 21.05
N ARG A 17 -13.11 45.41 22.09
CA ARG A 17 -12.71 44.59 23.25
C ARG A 17 -12.17 43.20 22.87
N PHE A 18 -12.60 42.66 21.74
CA PHE A 18 -12.16 41.39 21.19
C PHE A 18 -10.65 41.36 20.87
N SER A 19 -10.04 42.48 20.46
CA SER A 19 -8.62 42.56 20.12
C SER A 19 -7.68 42.30 21.30
N ARG A 20 -8.19 42.42 22.53
CA ARG A 20 -7.45 42.19 23.78
C ARG A 20 -7.43 40.72 24.21
N THR A 21 -8.29 39.88 23.64
CA THR A 21 -8.41 38.47 24.04
C THR A 21 -7.17 37.67 23.62
N GLY A 22 -6.89 36.57 24.34
CA GLY A 22 -5.82 35.64 23.98
C GLY A 22 -6.06 34.92 22.65
N ALA A 23 -7.31 34.89 22.18
CA ALA A 23 -7.73 34.26 20.93
C ALA A 23 -7.66 35.19 19.70
N TYR A 24 -7.40 36.49 19.88
CA TYR A 24 -7.27 37.41 18.76
C TYR A 24 -5.94 37.21 18.02
N GLN A 25 -6.03 36.79 16.76
CA GLN A 25 -4.92 36.53 15.83
C GLN A 25 -4.91 37.54 14.67
N GLY A 26 -5.18 38.83 14.96
CA GLY A 26 -5.13 39.88 13.95
C GLY A 26 -3.70 40.24 13.49
N VAL A 27 -3.61 40.89 12.34
CA VAL A 27 -2.35 41.33 11.68
C VAL A 27 -1.50 42.19 12.62
N ASP A 28 -2.12 42.96 13.50
CA ASP A 28 -1.47 43.81 14.50
C ASP A 28 -0.63 43.01 15.53
N ARG A 29 -1.00 41.75 15.80
CA ARG A 29 -0.21 40.84 16.67
C ARG A 29 0.81 40.00 15.91
N LEU A 30 0.60 39.76 14.61
CA LEU A 30 1.49 38.94 13.77
C LEU A 30 2.85 39.59 13.56
N ILE A 31 2.93 40.93 13.60
CA ILE A 31 4.19 41.67 13.41
C ILE A 31 5.10 41.59 14.65
N LEU A 32 4.56 41.28 15.84
CA LEU A 32 5.29 41.36 17.12
C LEU A 32 5.55 40.01 17.80
N LYS A 33 5.02 38.89 17.28
CA LYS A 33 5.32 37.55 17.82
C LYS A 33 5.50 36.53 16.69
N PRO A 34 6.62 35.78 16.63
CA PRO A 34 6.64 34.56 15.84
C PRO A 34 5.53 33.65 16.37
N SER A 35 4.54 33.38 15.51
CA SER A 35 3.28 32.69 15.82
C SER A 35 3.42 31.20 16.17
N THR A 36 4.62 30.71 16.43
CA THR A 36 4.88 29.31 16.74
C THR A 36 5.33 29.18 18.19
N PRO A 37 4.66 28.37 19.03
CA PRO A 37 5.23 28.02 20.32
C PRO A 37 6.62 27.43 20.09
N ALA A 38 7.58 27.79 20.95
CA ALA A 38 8.93 27.23 20.88
C ALA A 38 8.83 25.71 20.91
N TYR A 39 9.24 25.07 19.82
CA TYR A 39 9.22 23.62 19.70
C TYR A 39 10.18 23.02 20.73
N ILE A 40 9.65 22.18 21.61
CA ILE A 40 10.43 21.44 22.60
C ILE A 40 10.69 20.06 22.00
N PRO A 41 11.94 19.74 21.61
CA PRO A 41 12.25 18.45 21.01
C PRO A 41 11.97 17.33 22.02
N ASN A 42 11.21 16.33 21.58
CA ASN A 42 10.90 15.14 22.35
C ASN A 42 11.83 13.98 21.97
N TYR A 43 11.77 12.88 22.73
CA TYR A 43 12.55 11.66 22.47
C TYR A 43 12.42 11.17 21.01
N TYR A 44 11.23 11.27 20.43
CA TYR A 44 10.94 10.86 19.05
C TYR A 44 11.61 11.74 17.98
N ASP A 45 12.06 12.93 18.38
CA ASP A 45 12.77 13.89 17.51
C ASP A 45 14.28 13.71 17.59
N SER A 46 14.75 12.82 18.47
CA SER A 46 16.17 12.51 18.57
C SER A 46 16.67 11.74 17.34
N GLN A 47 17.86 12.11 16.86
CA GLN A 47 18.54 11.42 15.75
C GLN A 47 18.73 9.93 16.02
N LYS A 48 18.95 9.56 17.30
CA LYS A 48 19.08 8.17 17.72
C LYS A 48 17.78 7.38 17.46
N PHE A 49 16.62 7.95 17.78
CA PHE A 49 15.33 7.31 17.52
C PHE A 49 15.06 7.16 16.03
N ILE A 50 15.31 8.23 15.25
CA ILE A 50 15.12 8.23 13.79
C ILE A 50 15.99 7.16 13.13
N ASN A 51 17.28 7.11 13.46
CA ASN A 51 18.21 6.13 12.89
C ASN A 51 17.84 4.70 13.28
N THR A 52 17.46 4.47 14.54
CA THR A 52 17.06 3.14 15.01
C THR A 52 15.79 2.68 14.28
N ARG A 53 14.79 3.56 14.15
CA ARG A 53 13.56 3.26 13.41
C ARG A 53 13.83 2.93 11.94
N ALA A 54 14.71 3.69 11.29
CA ALA A 54 15.08 3.44 9.90
C ALA A 54 15.77 2.07 9.73
N ILE A 55 16.73 1.74 10.60
CA ILE A 55 17.42 0.44 10.58
C ILE A 55 16.43 -0.70 10.81
N VAL A 56 15.53 -0.59 11.79
CA VAL A 56 14.51 -1.62 12.07
C VAL A 56 13.56 -1.77 10.87
N ALA A 57 13.16 -0.68 10.23
CA ALA A 57 12.31 -0.73 9.05
C ALA A 57 13.01 -1.45 7.89
N VAL A 58 14.26 -1.08 7.58
CA VAL A 58 15.06 -1.75 6.53
C VAL A 58 15.27 -3.22 6.85
N LEU A 59 15.60 -3.56 8.10
CA LEU A 59 15.78 -4.94 8.53
C LEU A 59 14.49 -5.75 8.36
N SER A 60 13.35 -5.20 8.80
CA SER A 60 12.05 -5.87 8.66
C SER A 60 11.68 -6.10 7.19
N PHE A 61 11.95 -5.12 6.33
CA PHE A 61 11.72 -5.24 4.89
C PHE A 61 12.65 -6.28 4.26
N THR A 62 13.91 -6.34 4.70
CA THR A 62 14.89 -7.30 4.19
C THR A 62 14.50 -8.73 4.59
N ILE A 63 14.07 -8.94 5.84
CA ILE A 63 13.57 -10.25 6.30
C ILE A 63 12.34 -10.66 5.50
N MET A 64 11.41 -9.74 5.24
CA MET A 64 10.26 -9.99 4.39
C MET A 64 10.69 -10.42 2.98
N MET A 65 11.60 -9.69 2.34
CA MET A 65 12.12 -10.05 1.02
C MET A 65 12.80 -11.43 1.02
N ALA A 66 13.62 -11.73 2.03
CA ALA A 66 14.27 -13.03 2.16
C ALA A 66 13.25 -14.18 2.34
N TYR A 67 12.19 -13.94 3.12
CA TYR A 67 11.11 -14.91 3.26
C TYR A 67 10.43 -15.18 1.92
N PHE A 68 10.00 -14.13 1.20
CA PHE A 68 9.31 -14.28 -0.08
C PHE A 68 10.20 -14.82 -1.21
N GLY A 69 11.50 -14.49 -1.20
CA GLY A 69 12.43 -14.87 -2.27
C GLY A 69 13.10 -16.22 -2.09
N TYR A 70 13.31 -16.70 -0.86
CA TYR A 70 14.07 -17.93 -0.60
C TYR A 70 13.32 -18.97 0.24
N PHE A 71 12.64 -18.54 1.31
CA PHE A 71 11.98 -19.48 2.23
C PHE A 71 10.51 -19.77 1.89
N ARG A 72 9.94 -19.05 0.93
CA ARG A 72 8.58 -19.29 0.47
C ARG A 72 8.57 -20.59 -0.32
N GLU A 73 7.68 -21.51 0.06
CA GLU A 73 7.41 -22.72 -0.72
C GLU A 73 7.04 -22.34 -2.16
N PRO A 74 7.46 -23.14 -3.17
CA PRO A 74 7.16 -22.88 -4.57
C PRO A 74 5.65 -22.71 -4.72
N ASN A 75 5.23 -21.50 -5.07
CA ASN A 75 3.83 -21.15 -5.11
C ASN A 75 3.26 -21.42 -6.50
N ASP A 76 1.94 -21.52 -6.61
CA ASP A 76 1.27 -21.70 -7.90
C ASP A 76 1.62 -20.57 -8.89
N ILE A 77 1.95 -19.38 -8.38
CA ILE A 77 2.41 -18.24 -9.18
C ILE A 77 3.78 -18.53 -9.82
N ASP A 78 4.70 -19.19 -9.11
CA ASP A 78 6.00 -19.56 -9.66
C ASP A 78 5.86 -20.65 -10.72
N LEU A 79 4.90 -21.56 -10.55
CA LEU A 79 4.54 -22.53 -11.59
C LEU A 79 3.97 -21.82 -12.83
N ILE A 80 3.13 -20.80 -12.63
CA ILE A 80 2.55 -19.99 -13.72
C ILE A 80 3.63 -19.23 -14.48
N LEU A 81 4.60 -18.63 -13.77
CA LEU A 81 5.65 -17.80 -14.37
C LEU A 81 6.75 -18.62 -15.06
N ASN A 82 7.04 -19.83 -14.59
CA ASN A 82 8.14 -20.66 -15.12
C ASN A 82 7.68 -21.76 -16.09
N SER A 83 6.38 -21.99 -16.26
CA SER A 83 5.89 -23.02 -17.18
C SER A 83 5.78 -22.50 -18.62
N GLU A 84 6.03 -23.39 -19.58
CA GLU A 84 5.79 -23.06 -20.98
C GLU A 84 4.30 -22.78 -21.22
N PRO A 85 3.95 -21.80 -22.08
CA PRO A 85 2.56 -21.36 -22.26
C PRO A 85 1.58 -22.50 -22.61
N HIS A 86 2.06 -23.56 -23.27
CA HIS A 86 1.24 -24.70 -23.66
C HIS A 86 0.99 -25.72 -22.53
N VAL A 87 1.80 -25.71 -21.46
CA VAL A 87 1.70 -26.61 -20.31
C VAL A 87 0.90 -25.97 -19.17
N LEU A 88 0.93 -24.64 -19.09
CA LEU A 88 0.28 -23.86 -18.03
C LEU A 88 -1.21 -24.16 -17.89
N ALA A 89 -1.96 -24.08 -18.99
CA ALA A 89 -3.41 -24.29 -18.98
C ALA A 89 -3.77 -25.72 -18.53
N GLY A 90 -3.02 -26.72 -18.98
CA GLY A 90 -3.22 -28.11 -18.62
C GLY A 90 -2.93 -28.41 -17.15
N ASN A 91 -1.84 -27.86 -16.61
CA ASN A 91 -1.50 -28.00 -15.19
C ASN A 91 -2.59 -27.39 -14.26
N LEU A 92 -3.14 -26.23 -14.62
CA LEU A 92 -4.24 -25.61 -13.88
C LEU A 92 -5.52 -26.44 -13.94
N GLU A 93 -5.91 -26.89 -15.14
CA GLU A 93 -7.07 -27.78 -15.35
C GLU A 93 -6.91 -29.08 -14.52
N ARG A 94 -5.71 -29.67 -14.52
CA ARG A 94 -5.37 -30.88 -13.77
C ARG A 94 -5.48 -30.69 -12.26
N LYS A 95 -4.97 -29.57 -11.73
CA LYS A 95 -5.03 -29.28 -10.28
C LYS A 95 -6.48 -29.10 -9.82
N LEU A 96 -7.26 -28.34 -10.59
CA LEU A 96 -8.67 -28.09 -10.30
C LEU A 96 -9.51 -29.39 -10.34
N LEU A 97 -9.31 -30.23 -11.36
CA LEU A 97 -9.99 -31.52 -11.45
C LEU A 97 -9.61 -32.46 -10.30
N LYS A 98 -8.33 -32.49 -9.88
CA LYS A 98 -7.90 -33.27 -8.70
C LYS A 98 -8.58 -32.79 -7.42
N GLU A 99 -8.65 -31.48 -7.20
CA GLU A 99 -9.37 -30.92 -6.04
C GLU A 99 -10.86 -31.27 -6.07
N GLN A 100 -11.50 -31.19 -7.23
CA GLN A 100 -12.91 -31.58 -7.39
C GLN A 100 -13.13 -33.08 -7.13
N ILE A 101 -12.21 -33.94 -7.60
CA ILE A 101 -12.24 -35.38 -7.32
C ILE A 101 -12.10 -35.63 -5.82
N GLU A 102 -11.16 -34.97 -5.14
CA GLU A 102 -11.03 -35.11 -3.68
C GLU A 102 -12.29 -34.65 -2.95
N GLN A 103 -12.87 -33.51 -3.33
CA GLN A 103 -14.10 -33.01 -2.74
C GLN A 103 -15.28 -33.96 -3.01
N ALA A 104 -15.39 -34.49 -4.22
CA ALA A 104 -16.41 -35.48 -4.59
C ALA A 104 -16.25 -36.79 -3.81
N LYS A 105 -15.01 -37.28 -3.64
CA LYS A 105 -14.68 -38.46 -2.82
C LYS A 105 -15.06 -38.24 -1.36
N ARG A 106 -14.72 -37.08 -0.79
CA ARG A 106 -15.13 -36.71 0.59
C ARG A 106 -16.65 -36.61 0.73
N ALA A 107 -17.35 -36.18 -0.32
CA ALA A 107 -18.80 -36.08 -0.36
C ALA A 107 -19.53 -37.39 -0.74
N GLY A 108 -18.80 -38.48 -1.02
CA GLY A 108 -19.38 -39.77 -1.43
C GLY A 108 -20.06 -39.76 -2.82
N LYS A 109 -19.68 -38.82 -3.70
CA LYS A 109 -20.24 -38.70 -5.06
C LYS A 109 -19.41 -39.52 -6.07
N PRO A 110 -20.02 -40.02 -7.16
CA PRO A 110 -19.28 -40.75 -8.20
C PRO A 110 -18.27 -39.84 -8.90
N THR A 111 -17.05 -40.34 -9.12
CA THR A 111 -15.92 -39.58 -9.68
C THR A 111 -15.55 -39.97 -11.12
N ASP A 112 -16.20 -40.98 -11.70
CA ASP A 112 -15.84 -41.55 -13.01
C ASP A 112 -15.78 -40.48 -14.12
N LEU A 113 -16.72 -39.55 -14.13
CA LEU A 113 -16.74 -38.46 -15.12
C LEU A 113 -15.57 -37.49 -14.95
N LEU A 114 -15.21 -37.17 -13.71
CA LEU A 114 -14.09 -36.27 -13.41
C LEU A 114 -12.74 -36.94 -13.73
N GLU A 115 -12.63 -38.25 -13.50
CA GLU A 115 -11.44 -39.03 -13.85
C GLU A 115 -11.29 -39.17 -15.38
N ALA A 116 -12.41 -39.32 -16.11
CA ALA A 116 -12.41 -39.27 -17.57
C ALA A 116 -12.00 -37.88 -18.10
N GLN A 117 -12.48 -36.80 -17.48
CA GLN A 117 -12.04 -35.44 -17.84
C GLN A 117 -10.55 -35.24 -17.59
N LEU A 118 -10.03 -35.76 -16.48
CA LEU A 118 -8.60 -35.68 -16.16
C LEU A 118 -7.74 -36.35 -17.24
N SER A 119 -8.13 -37.52 -17.73
CA SER A 119 -7.40 -38.21 -18.81
C SER A 119 -7.53 -37.50 -20.16
N TYR A 120 -8.65 -36.82 -20.42
CA TYR A 120 -8.81 -36.03 -21.64
C TYR A 120 -7.87 -34.80 -21.69
N VAL A 121 -7.57 -34.20 -20.53
CA VAL A 121 -6.61 -33.08 -20.44
C VAL A 121 -5.22 -33.50 -20.93
N ASP A 122 -4.76 -34.71 -20.60
CA ASP A 122 -3.47 -35.23 -21.08
C ASP A 122 -3.40 -35.31 -22.62
N VAL A 123 -4.48 -35.77 -23.25
CA VAL A 123 -4.57 -35.86 -24.72
C VAL A 123 -4.56 -34.46 -25.36
N LYS A 124 -5.26 -33.51 -24.74
CA LYS A 124 -5.30 -32.10 -25.19
C LYS A 124 -3.92 -31.46 -25.09
N GLU A 125 -3.20 -31.65 -23.98
CA GLU A 125 -1.83 -31.17 -23.80
C GLU A 125 -0.89 -31.73 -24.88
N ALA A 126 -0.95 -33.04 -25.14
CA ALA A 126 -0.14 -33.69 -26.18
C ALA A 126 -0.43 -33.13 -27.58
N ALA A 127 -1.70 -32.88 -27.90
CA ALA A 127 -2.09 -32.27 -29.17
C ALA A 127 -1.57 -30.84 -29.30
N ILE A 128 -1.69 -30.02 -28.26
CA ILE A 128 -1.20 -28.64 -28.26
C ILE A 128 0.33 -28.62 -28.40
N LYS A 129 1.04 -29.48 -27.66
CA LYS A 129 2.50 -29.62 -27.78
C LYS A 129 2.93 -29.93 -29.21
N ALA A 130 2.26 -30.89 -29.87
CA ALA A 130 2.53 -31.22 -31.27
C ALA A 130 2.28 -30.05 -32.24
N THR A 131 1.33 -29.14 -31.95
CA THR A 131 1.14 -27.93 -32.75
C THR A 131 2.16 -26.83 -32.45
N TYR A 132 2.63 -26.76 -31.20
CA TYR A 132 3.62 -25.79 -30.77
C TYR A 132 5.00 -26.11 -31.37
N ASP A 133 5.40 -27.38 -31.33
CA ASP A 133 6.66 -27.87 -31.92
C ASP A 133 6.71 -27.69 -33.44
N LYS A 134 5.55 -27.72 -34.13
CA LYS A 134 5.47 -27.46 -35.57
C LYS A 134 5.57 -25.97 -35.95
N LYS A 135 5.31 -25.06 -35.01
CA LYS A 135 5.34 -23.60 -35.25
C LYS A 135 6.68 -22.95 -34.90
N LYS A 136 7.55 -23.67 -34.18
CA LYS A 136 8.86 -23.22 -33.73
C LYS A 136 9.92 -23.51 -34.79
#